data_AF-A0A0X8CR23-F1
#
_entry.id   AF-A0A0X8CR23-F1
#
_cell.length_a   1.000
_cell.length_b   1.000
_cell.length_c   1.000
_cell.angle_alpha   90.00
_cell.angle_beta   90.00
_cell.angle_gamma   90.00
#
_symmetry.space_group_name_H-M   'P 1'
#
loop_
_entity.id
_entity.type
_entity.pdbx_description
1 polymer ?
#
loop_
_entity_poly.entity_id
_entity_poly.type
_entity_poly.pdbx_seq_one_letter_code
_entity_poly.pdbx_strand_id
1 'polypeptide(L)' 'MPGDNPNTRHIHEEIAALARQRNFLRQLIAQSCEVLKTPVPDTFLGRKTQEPFPREPTASPEQER' A
#
# COMPACT_ATOMS: atom_id res chain seq x y z
N MET A 1 43.43 15.72 32.92
CA MET A 1 42.47 14.79 32.31
C MET A 1 41.68 15.57 31.28
N PRO A 2 41.66 15.19 29.99
CA PRO A 2 40.89 15.91 28.99
C PRO A 2 39.42 15.83 29.40
N GLY A 3 38.84 17.00 29.64
CA GLY A 3 37.56 17.17 30.30
C GLY A 3 36.41 16.63 29.47
N ASP A 4 35.40 16.14 30.18
CA ASP A 4 34.04 16.01 29.70
C ASP A 4 33.61 17.29 28.99
N ASN A 5 33.75 17.31 27.66
CA ASN A 5 33.25 18.41 26.88
C ASN A 5 31.74 18.19 26.75
N PRO A 6 30.90 19.06 27.34
CA PRO A 6 29.44 18.87 27.33
C PRO A 6 28.88 18.78 25.91
N ASN A 7 29.55 19.40 24.94
CA ASN A 7 29.22 19.30 23.53
C ASN A 7 29.36 17.87 22.97
N THR A 8 30.39 17.14 23.39
CA THR A 8 30.61 15.74 22.94
C THR A 8 29.51 14.82 23.47
N ARG A 9 29.07 15.02 24.73
CA ARG A 9 27.95 14.26 25.30
C ARG A 9 26.65 14.51 24.55
N HIS A 10 26.35 15.78 24.26
CA HIS A 10 25.17 16.16 23.47
C HIS A 10 25.16 15.51 22.09
N ILE A 11 26.29 15.53 21.37
CA ILE A 11 26.43 14.89 20.06
C ILE A 11 26.15 13.38 20.14
N HIS A 12 26.67 12.69 21.17
CA HIS A 12 26.41 11.27 21.36
C HIS A 12 24.93 10.98 21.64
N GLU A 13 24.27 11.82 22.43
CA GLU A 13 22.83 11.70 22.70
C GLU A 13 21.99 11.89 21.43
N GLU A 14 22.34 12.86 20.59
CA GLU A 14 21.69 13.10 19.30
C GLU A 14 21.90 11.93 18.33
N ILE A 15 23.11 11.40 18.22
CA ILE A 15 23.40 10.20 17.41
C ILE A 15 22.58 9.02 17.88
N ALA A 16 22.47 8.82 19.20
CA ALA A 16 21.65 7.76 19.78
C ALA A 16 20.15 7.97 19.49
N ALA A 17 19.67 9.21 19.53
CA ALA A 17 18.28 9.55 19.18
C ALA A 17 17.98 9.26 17.69
N LEU A 18 18.87 9.67 16.79
CA LEU A 18 18.77 9.38 15.36
C LEU A 18 18.77 7.87 15.08
N ALA A 19 19.64 7.11 15.76
CA ALA A 19 19.68 5.65 15.61
C ALA A 19 18.36 4.99 16.06
N ARG A 20 17.77 5.45 17.17
CA ARG A 20 16.46 4.98 17.64
C ARG A 20 15.35 5.28 16.63
N GLN A 21 15.27 6.52 16.14
CA GLN A 21 14.28 6.93 15.14
C GLN A 21 14.41 6.13 13.85
N ARG A 22 15.64 5.93 13.35
CA ARG A 22 15.91 5.12 12.16
C ARG A 22 15.42 3.68 12.34
N ASN A 23 15.69 3.08 13.50
CA ASN A 23 15.27 1.70 13.77
C ASN A 23 13.74 1.60 13.86
N PHE A 24 13.09 2.56 14.49
CA PHE A 24 11.63 2.65 14.54
C PHE A 24 11.01 2.72 13.13
N LEU A 25 11.52 3.61 12.27
CA LEU A 25 11.04 3.73 10.89
C LEU A 25 11.22 2.44 10.10
N ARG A 26 12.36 1.76 10.24
CA ARG A 26 12.60 0.46 9.59
C ARG A 26 11.59 -0.61 10.05
N GLN A 27 11.28 -0.65 11.34
CA GLN A 27 10.27 -1.58 11.88
C GLN A 27 8.87 -1.27 11.32
N LEU A 28 8.49 0.01 11.25
CA LEU A 28 7.21 0.44 10.70
C LEU A 28 7.07 0.07 9.22
N ILE A 29 8.12 0.29 8.43
CA ILE A 29 8.15 -0.09 7.01
C ILE A 29 8.04 -1.61 6.87
N ALA A 30 8.80 -2.38 7.66
CA ALA A 30 8.73 -3.83 7.62
C ALA A 30 7.31 -4.35 7.94
N GLN A 31 6.68 -3.82 8.99
CA GLN A 31 5.30 -4.17 9.35
C GLN A 31 4.31 -3.81 8.24
N SER A 32 4.46 -2.63 7.63
CA SER A 32 3.63 -2.19 6.50
C SER A 32 3.78 -3.13 5.30
N CYS A 33 5.00 -3.56 4.99
CA CYS A 33 5.26 -4.52 3.92
C CYS A 33 4.63 -5.89 4.19
N GLU A 34 4.61 -6.38 5.44
CA GLU A 34 3.91 -7.63 5.76
C GLU A 34 2.41 -7.54 5.48
N VAL A 35 1.78 -6.39 5.76
CA VAL A 35 0.36 -6.17 5.41
C VAL A 35 0.17 -6.21 3.90
N LEU A 36 1.07 -5.61 3.11
CA LEU A 36 0.98 -5.58 1.65
C LEU A 36 1.26 -6.94 0.99
N LYS A 37 1.90 -7.89 1.68
CA LYS A 37 2.06 -9.27 1.20
C LYS A 37 0.77 -10.06 1.23
N THR A 38 -0.26 -9.58 1.93
CA THR A 38 -1.57 -10.22 1.88
C THR A 38 -2.07 -10.21 0.43
N PRO A 39 -2.51 -11.36 -0.10
CA PRO A 39 -3.01 -11.40 -1.46
C PRO A 39 -4.20 -10.45 -1.56
N VAL A 40 -4.15 -9.56 -2.55
CA VAL A 40 -5.30 -8.70 -2.87
C VAL A 40 -6.48 -9.63 -3.13
N PRO A 41 -7.65 -9.41 -2.52
CA PRO A 41 -8.82 -10.20 -2.85
C PRO A 41 -9.02 -10.14 -4.36
N ASP A 42 -9.15 -11.30 -5.00
CA ASP A 42 -9.43 -11.36 -6.43
C ASP A 42 -10.83 -10.78 -6.66
N THR A 43 -10.88 -9.48 -6.90
CA THR A 43 -12.11 -8.72 -7.16
C THR A 43 -12.76 -9.12 -8.48
N PHE A 44 -12.11 -9.97 -9.29
CA PHE A 44 -12.62 -10.50 -10.54
C PHE A 44 -13.12 -11.94 -10.42
N LEU A 45 -12.76 -12.67 -9.34
CA LEU A 45 -13.28 -14.01 -9.09
C LEU A 45 -14.81 -13.95 -8.97
N GLY A 46 -15.53 -14.52 -9.95
CA GLY A 46 -16.99 -14.52 -10.00
C GLY A 46 -17.62 -13.32 -10.73
N ARG A 47 -16.84 -12.35 -11.22
CA ARG A 47 -17.35 -11.35 -12.16
C ARG A 47 -17.44 -11.97 -13.55
N LYS A 48 -18.64 -11.94 -14.14
CA LYS A 48 -18.80 -12.20 -15.58
C LYS A 48 -18.21 -11.01 -16.34
N THR A 49 -16.91 -11.03 -16.58
CA THR A 49 -16.17 -9.98 -17.32
C THR A 49 -16.53 -9.95 -18.81
N GLN A 50 -17.27 -10.95 -19.30
CA GLN A 50 -17.87 -11.00 -20.61
C GLN A 50 -19.33 -11.43 -20.48
N GLU A 51 -20.24 -10.50 -20.19
CA GLU A 51 -21.59 -10.63 -20.72
C GLU A 51 -21.63 -9.91 -22.07
N PRO A 52 -22.12 -10.55 -23.14
CA PRO A 52 -22.28 -9.87 -24.42
C PRO A 52 -23.18 -8.65 -24.22
N PHE A 53 -22.88 -7.56 -24.93
CA PHE A 53 -23.75 -6.39 -24.95
C PHE A 53 -25.18 -6.81 -25.28
N PRO A 54 -26.22 -6.28 -24.59
CA PRO A 54 -27.60 -6.60 -24.88
C PRO A 54 -27.86 -6.36 -26.37
N ARG A 55 -28.31 -7.40 -27.09
CA ARG A 55 -28.76 -7.23 -28.47
C ARG A 55 -30.04 -6.42 -28.44
N GLU A 56 -30.11 -5.38 -29.26
CA GLU A 56 -31.36 -4.65 -29.45
C GLU A 56 -32.47 -5.65 -29.81
N PRO A 57 -33.67 -5.53 -29.20
CA PRO A 57 -34.80 -6.36 -29.61
C PRO A 57 -35.04 -6.10 -31.09
N THR A 58 -34.84 -7.13 -31.91
CA THR A 58 -35.16 -7.09 -33.33
C THR A 58 -36.58 -6.59 -33.46
N ALA A 59 -36.75 -5.44 -34.12
CA ALA A 59 -38.06 -4.86 -34.38
C ALA A 59 -38.99 -5.97 -34.91
N SER A 60 -40.14 -6.10 -34.24
CA SER A 60 -41.18 -7.08 -34.58
C SER A 60 -41.52 -6.98 -36.07
N PRO A 61 -41.79 -8.09 -36.78
CA PRO A 61 -42.12 -8.09 -38.19
C PRO A 61 -43.56 -7.60 -38.43
N GLU A 62 -43.83 -6.33 -38.12
CA GLU A 62 -45.13 -5.68 -38.35
C GLU A 62 -45.01 -4.43 -39.24
N GLN A 63 -44.03 -4.42 -40.14
CA GLN A 63 -43.92 -3.41 -41.20
C GLN A 63 -43.85 -4.07 -42.58
N GLU A 64 -44.78 -4.97 -42.85
CA GLU A 64 -45.23 -5.30 -44.21
C GLU A 64 -46.76 -5.17 -44.26
N ARG A 65 -47.27 -3.97 -44.58
CA ARG A 65 -48.55 -3.74 -45.27
C ARG A 65 -48.50 -2.42 -46.02
#